data_AF-A0A1B2DCZ8-F1
#
_entry.id   AF-A0A1B2DCZ8-F1
#
_cell.length_a   1.000
_cell.length_b   1.000
_cell.length_c   1.000
_cell.angle_alpha   90.00
_cell.angle_beta   90.00
_cell.angle_gamma   90.00
#
_symmetry.space_group_name_H-M   'P 1'
#
loop_
_entity.id
_entity.type
_entity.pdbx_description
1 polymer ?
#
loop_
_entity_poly.entity_id
_entity_poly.type
_entity_poly.pdbx_seq_one_letter_code
_entity_poly.pdbx_strand_id
1 'polypeptide(L)'
;MRNEKLVLVLSLFLIFVGFTAILFGYWEALQPKTGPVGNGAALPTFLQILPSILAIVTGILNLAHIVYRRRKAYFNNKDNQENTDQNPS
;
A
#
# COMPACT_ATOMS: atom_id res chain seq x y z
N MET A 1 5.60 2.48 -19.04
CA MET A 1 5.03 1.14 -18.77
C MET A 1 5.85 0.28 -17.80
N ARG A 2 7.17 0.05 -17.99
CA ARG A 2 7.96 -0.86 -17.10
C ARG A 2 7.96 -0.45 -15.63
N ASN A 3 8.07 0.85 -15.35
CA ASN A 3 8.16 1.37 -13.99
C ASN A 3 6.82 1.30 -13.24
N GLU A 4 5.68 1.36 -13.94
CA GLU A 4 4.36 1.32 -13.29
C GLU A 4 4.04 -0.07 -12.72
N LYS A 5 4.47 -1.13 -13.42
CA LYS A 5 4.34 -2.50 -12.92
C LYS A 5 5.15 -2.69 -11.64
N LEU A 6 6.37 -2.15 -11.61
CA LEU A 6 7.23 -2.17 -10.41
C LEU A 6 6.61 -1.40 -9.25
N VAL A 7 6.06 -0.20 -9.49
CA VAL A 7 5.39 0.60 -8.44
C VAL A 7 4.14 -0.11 -7.92
N LEU A 8 3.40 -0.81 -8.78
CA LEU A 8 2.24 -1.61 -8.38
C LEU A 8 2.66 -2.80 -7.49
N VAL A 9 3.69 -3.55 -7.90
CA VAL A 9 4.24 -4.65 -7.09
C VAL A 9 4.78 -4.14 -5.76
N LEU A 10 5.52 -3.02 -5.77
CA LEU A 10 6.06 -2.40 -4.56
C LEU A 10 4.96 -1.88 -3.63
N SER A 11 3.89 -1.31 -4.19
CA SER A 11 2.71 -0.87 -3.44
C SER A 11 2.03 -2.04 -2.73
N LEU A 12 1.78 -3.15 -3.43
CA LEU A 12 1.22 -4.37 -2.84
C LEU A 12 2.15 -4.95 -1.77
N PHE A 13 3.46 -4.97 -2.04
CA PHE A 13 4.46 -5.42 -1.07
C PHE A 13 4.48 -4.56 0.19
N LEU A 14 4.44 -3.23 0.07
CA LEU A 14 4.40 -2.31 1.22
C LEU A 14 3.15 -2.52 2.08
N ILE A 15 1.98 -2.69 1.46
CA ILE A 15 0.73 -2.98 2.17
C ILE A 15 0.85 -4.31 2.91
N PHE A 16 1.33 -5.35 2.22
CA PHE A 16 1.47 -6.69 2.81
C PHE A 16 2.47 -6.72 3.96
N VAL A 17 3.66 -6.14 3.78
CA VAL A 17 4.70 -6.09 4.81
C VAL A 17 4.25 -5.23 5.99
N GLY A 18 3.65 -4.06 5.75
CA GLY A 18 3.13 -3.23 6.84
C GLY A 18 2.05 -3.95 7.65
N PHE A 19 1.14 -4.66 6.98
CA PHE A 19 0.09 -5.43 7.66
C PHE A 19 0.64 -6.61 8.46
N THR A 20 1.55 -7.39 7.86
CA THR A 20 2.18 -8.53 8.53
C THR A 20 3.06 -8.09 9.71
N ALA A 21 3.75 -6.94 9.61
CA ALA A 21 4.52 -6.39 10.72
C ALA A 21 3.64 -5.99 11.91
N ILE A 22 2.46 -5.41 11.67
CA ILE A 22 1.49 -5.10 12.74
C ILE A 22 0.98 -6.38 13.39
N LEU A 23 0.57 -7.37 12.59
CA LEU A 23 0.10 -8.66 13.11
C LEU A 23 1.19 -9.39 13.90
N PHE A 24 2.42 -9.37 13.41
CA PHE A 24 3.56 -10.00 14.08
C PHE A 24 3.88 -9.30 15.39
N GLY A 25 3.91 -7.97 15.42
CA GLY A 25 4.12 -7.20 16.65
C GLY A 25 3.00 -7.42 17.67
N TYR A 26 1.75 -7.52 17.21
CA TYR A 26 0.62 -7.86 18.09
C TYR A 26 0.73 -9.29 18.63
N TRP A 27 1.09 -10.25 17.78
CA TRP A 27 1.32 -11.64 18.18
C TRP A 27 2.43 -11.76 19.22
N GLU A 28 3.57 -11.10 19.01
CA GLU A 28 4.70 -11.10 19.95
C GLU A 28 4.32 -10.48 21.29
N ALA A 29 3.56 -9.38 21.28
CA ALA A 29 3.10 -8.71 22.51
C ALA A 29 2.14 -9.57 23.35
N LEU A 30 1.38 -10.48 22.70
CA LEU A 30 0.47 -11.40 23.38
C LEU A 30 1.18 -12.63 23.98
N GLN A 31 2.44 -12.89 23.63
CA GLN A 31 3.14 -14.05 24.16
C GLN A 31 3.42 -13.88 25.66
N PRO A 32 3.17 -14.92 26.48
CA PRO A 32 3.50 -14.89 27.89
C PRO A 32 5.02 -14.78 28.05
N LYS A 33 5.49 -13.64 28.56
CA LYS A 33 6.92 -13.41 28.81
C LYS A 33 7.31 -14.14 30.09
N THR A 34 7.78 -15.39 29.98
CA THR A 34 8.13 -16.28 31.10
C THR A 34 9.55 -16.04 31.65
N GLY A 35 10.00 -14.78 31.72
CA GLY A 35 11.34 -14.41 32.20
C GLY A 35 11.39 -14.02 33.69
N PRO A 36 12.59 -13.98 34.33
CA PRO A 36 12.77 -13.67 35.77
C PRO A 36 12.24 -12.30 36.20
N VAL A 37 12.07 -11.39 35.25
CA VAL A 37 11.45 -10.07 35.43
C VAL A 37 9.99 -10.15 34.97
N GLY A 38 9.10 -10.59 35.87
CA GLY A 38 7.66 -10.67 35.58
C GLY A 38 7.01 -9.30 35.31
N ASN A 39 5.85 -9.33 34.65
CA ASN A 39 4.99 -8.25 34.16
C ASN A 39 5.52 -7.46 32.96
N GLY A 40 4.86 -7.38 31.81
CA GLY A 40 3.57 -7.88 31.34
C GLY A 40 3.53 -7.66 29.83
N ALA A 41 2.44 -8.01 29.16
CA ALA A 41 2.25 -7.77 27.73
C ALA A 41 2.56 -6.30 27.38
N ALA A 42 3.73 -6.03 26.80
CA ALA A 42 4.11 -4.72 26.32
C ALA A 42 3.52 -4.58 24.93
N LEU A 43 2.30 -4.02 24.85
CA LEU A 43 1.71 -3.69 23.56
C LEU A 43 2.67 -2.77 22.79
N PRO A 44 2.82 -2.98 21.46
CA PRO A 44 3.66 -2.12 20.66
C PRO A 44 3.19 -0.68 20.80
N THR A 45 4.14 0.22 21.11
CA THR A 45 3.84 1.64 21.28
C THR A 45 3.47 2.27 19.94
N PHE A 46 2.72 3.38 19.98
CA PHE A 46 2.32 4.08 18.76
C PHE A 46 3.49 4.37 17.82
N LEU A 47 4.64 4.80 18.36
CA LEU A 47 5.86 5.06 17.58
C LEU A 47 6.45 3.79 16.93
N GLN A 48 6.24 2.61 17.50
CA GLN A 48 6.69 1.33 16.91
C GLN A 48 5.76 0.86 15.78
N ILE A 49 4.46 1.18 15.86
CA ILE A 49 3.47 0.83 14.83
C ILE A 49 3.48 1.84 13.67
N LEU A 50 3.89 3.10 13.94
CA LEU A 50 3.88 4.21 12.98
C LEU A 50 4.56 3.87 11.64
N PRO A 51 5.76 3.25 11.57
CA PRO A 51 6.39 2.91 10.30
C PRO A 51 5.54 1.97 9.45
N SER A 52 4.87 1.00 10.08
CA SER A 52 4.01 0.04 9.39
C SER A 52 2.76 0.72 8.83
N ILE A 53 2.16 1.64 9.60
CA ILE A 53 1.02 2.46 9.13
C ILE A 53 1.44 3.31 7.94
N LEU A 54 2.59 3.98 8.03
CA LEU A 54 3.13 4.80 6.93
C LEU A 54 3.38 3.96 5.67
N ALA A 55 3.96 2.76 5.82
CA ALA A 55 4.16 1.84 4.71
C ALA A 55 2.83 1.46 4.01
N ILE A 56 1.79 1.14 4.79
CA ILE A 56 0.45 0.82 4.26
C ILE A 56 -0.14 2.04 3.52
N VAL A 57 -0.12 3.22 4.15
CA VAL A 57 -0.66 4.45 3.56
C VAL A 57 0.07 4.81 2.26
N THR A 58 1.40 4.76 2.25
CA THR A 58 2.20 4.98 1.03
C THR A 58 1.87 3.97 -0.05
N GLY A 59 1.69 2.70 0.30
CA GLY A 59 1.23 1.67 -0.62
C GLY A 59 -0.12 2.01 -1.25
N ILE A 60 -1.13 2.36 -0.43
CA ILE A 60 -2.48 2.73 -0.90
C ILE A 60 -2.45 3.96 -1.81
N LEU A 61 -1.71 5.01 -1.42
CA LEU A 61 -1.60 6.24 -2.21
C LEU A 61 -0.95 5.97 -3.57
N ASN A 62 0.10 5.15 -3.62
CA ASN A 62 0.73 4.74 -4.88
C ASN A 62 -0.25 3.98 -5.78
N LEU A 63 -1.08 3.11 -5.21
CA LEU A 63 -2.07 2.36 -5.95
C LEU A 63 -3.17 3.28 -6.51
N ALA A 64 -3.70 4.17 -5.68
CA ALA A 64 -4.71 5.16 -6.07
C ALA A 64 -4.18 6.06 -7.20
N HIS A 65 -2.93 6.51 -7.11
CA HIS A 65 -2.29 7.32 -8.13
C HIS A 65 -2.17 6.58 -9.48
N ILE A 66 -1.78 5.30 -9.47
CA ILE A 66 -1.72 4.48 -10.69
C ILE A 66 -3.11 4.31 -11.30
N VAL A 67 -4.12 4.02 -10.47
CA VAL A 67 -5.50 3.86 -10.95
C VAL A 67 -6.01 5.15 -11.58
N TYR A 68 -5.79 6.30 -10.92
CA TYR A 68 -6.17 7.60 -11.45
C TYR A 68 -5.50 7.88 -12.81
N ARG A 69 -4.19 7.63 -12.91
CA ARG A 69 -3.44 7.84 -14.16
C ARG A 69 -3.97 6.96 -15.31
N ARG A 70 -4.22 5.69 -15.03
CA ARG A 70 -4.76 4.75 -16.04
C ARG A 70 -6.16 5.14 -16.49
N ARG A 71 -7.00 5.57 -15.54
CA ARG A 71 -8.35 6.05 -15.83
C ARG A 71 -8.31 7.29 -16.73
N LYS A 72 -7.45 8.27 -16.42
CA LYS A 72 -7.26 9.46 -17.26
C LYS A 72 -6.78 9.11 -18.67
N ALA A 73 -5.83 8.19 -18.81
CA ALA A 73 -5.34 7.75 -20.11
C ALA A 73 -6.45 7.06 -20.95
N TYR A 74 -7.30 6.25 -20.30
CA TYR A 74 -8.42 5.59 -20.97
C TYR A 74 -9.43 6.60 -21.54
N PHE A 75 -9.83 7.60 -20.75
CA PHE A 75 -10.76 8.64 -21.22
C PHE A 75 -10.16 9.50 -22.34
N ASN A 76 -8.91 9.97 -22.18
CA ASN A 76 -8.24 10.73 -23.22
C ASN A 76 -8.15 9.95 -24.55
N ASN A 77 -7.88 8.65 -24.51
CA ASN A 77 -7.81 7.85 -25.74
C ASN A 77 -9.19 7.69 -26.39
N LYS A 78 -10.25 7.58 -25.60
CA LYS A 78 -11.63 7.49 -26.11
C LYS A 78 -12.05 8.78 -26.82
N ASP A 79 -11.77 9.93 -26.22
CA ASP A 79 -12.11 11.24 -26.82
C ASP A 79 -11.33 11.45 -28.14
N ASN A 80 -10.05 11.04 -28.21
CA ASN A 80 -9.27 11.15 -29.44
C ASN A 80 -9.80 10.24 -30.57
N GLN A 81 -10.28 9.03 -30.25
CA GLN A 81 -10.89 8.16 -31.27
C GLN A 81 -12.19 8.75 -31.80
N GLU A 82 -13.07 9.24 -30.92
CA GLU A 82 -14.32 9.87 -31.35
C GLU A 82 -14.09 11.10 -32.26
N ASN A 83 -13.10 11.94 -31.96
CA ASN A 83 -12.74 13.06 -32.83
C ASN A 83 -12.14 12.63 -34.19
N THR A 84 -11.44 11.49 -34.23
CA THR A 84 -10.86 10.96 -35.48
C THR A 84 -11.95 10.35 -36.37
N ASP A 85 -12.91 9.64 -35.77
CA ASP A 85 -14.02 9.02 -36.47
C ASP A 85 -15.04 10.05 -37.00
N GLN A 86 -15.16 11.21 -36.34
CA GLN A 86 -16.04 12.32 -36.77
C GLN A 86 -15.41 13.23 -37.84
N ASN A 87 -14.10 13.14 -38.08
CA ASN A 87 -13.42 13.89 -39.14
C ASN A 87 -12.47 12.98 -39.94
N PRO A 88 -13.01 12.02 -40.71
CA PRO A 88 -12.20 11.22 -41.60
C PRO A 88 -11.66 12.12 -42.72
N SER A 89 -10.33 12.18 -42.83
CA SER A 89 -9.60 12.99 -43.82
C SER A 89 -9.96 12.63 -45.26
#